data_AF-A0A8C3IK13-F1
#
_entry.id   AF-A0A8C3IK13-F1
#
_cell.length_a   1.000
_cell.length_b   1.000
_cell.length_c   1.000
_cell.angle_alpha   90.00
_cell.angle_beta   90.00
_cell.angle_gamma   90.00
#
_symmetry.space_group_name_H-M   'P 1'
#
loop_
_entity.id
_entity.type
_entity.pdbx_description
1 polymer ?
#
loop_
_entity_poly.entity_id
_entity_poly.type
_entity_poly.pdbx_seq_one_letter_code
_entity_poly.pdbx_strand_id
1 'polypeptide(L)'
;SVGGVLAGQRWGGGFGGSAEEGATSTIYCAVSEEVADITGKYFDSDCRLVLPCAAARDPGLERKLWEESERLTGLTESGRM
;
A
#
# COMPACT_ATOMS: atom_id res chain seq x y z
N SER A 1 34.15 -3.99 40.63
CA SER A 1 34.93 -3.63 39.42
C SER A 1 34.22 -4.19 38.21
N VAL A 2 33.44 -3.38 37.47
CA VAL A 2 33.81 -2.62 36.25
C VAL A 2 34.46 -3.52 35.18
N GLY A 3 34.04 -3.62 33.91
CA GLY A 3 32.98 -3.01 33.12
C GLY A 3 32.66 -3.99 31.97
N GLY A 4 31.49 -3.99 31.36
CA GLY A 4 30.99 -2.87 30.58
C GLY A 4 31.43 -3.01 29.11
N VAL A 5 31.00 -4.07 28.42
CA VAL A 5 31.00 -4.10 26.95
C VAL A 5 29.56 -3.86 26.52
N LEU A 6 29.25 -2.58 26.29
CA LEU A 6 28.05 -2.14 25.59
C LEU A 6 28.23 -2.51 24.11
N ALA A 7 28.03 -3.80 23.80
CA ALA A 7 27.97 -4.28 22.43
C ALA A 7 26.62 -3.87 21.84
N GLY A 8 26.67 -2.98 20.85
CA GLY A 8 25.63 -2.85 19.85
C GLY A 8 24.41 -2.09 20.32
N GLN A 9 24.44 -0.78 20.12
CA GLN A 9 23.22 0.00 19.93
C GLN A 9 22.41 -0.67 18.81
N ARG A 10 21.36 -1.42 19.18
CA ARG A 10 20.39 -2.00 18.24
C ARG A 10 19.49 -0.87 17.76
N TRP A 11 19.99 -0.06 16.83
CA TRP A 11 19.13 0.65 15.89
C TRP A 11 18.72 -0.37 14.82
N GLY A 12 17.64 -1.10 15.12
CA GLY A 12 17.06 -2.09 14.21
C GLY A 12 15.61 -1.77 13.97
N GLY A 13 15.30 -0.55 13.49
CA GLY A 13 14.02 -0.22 12.88
C GLY A 13 13.92 -0.94 11.53
N GLY A 14 13.76 -2.26 11.56
CA GLY A 14 13.52 -3.06 10.37
C GLY A 14 12.12 -2.79 9.86
N PHE A 15 12.01 -2.40 8.61
CA PHE A 15 10.76 -2.35 7.86
C PHE A 15 10.03 -3.69 8.03
N GLY A 16 8.73 -3.62 8.34
CA GLY A 16 7.92 -4.79 8.67
C GLY A 16 7.85 -5.81 7.54
N GLY A 17 7.92 -7.10 7.91
CA GLY A 17 7.70 -8.27 7.05
C GLY A 17 8.87 -8.63 6.12
N SER A 18 8.94 -9.91 5.72
CA SER A 18 9.80 -10.32 4.60
C SER A 18 9.21 -9.88 3.25
N ALA A 19 10.02 -9.86 2.20
CA ALA A 19 9.53 -9.51 0.86
C ALA A 19 8.46 -10.50 0.37
N GLU A 20 8.61 -11.77 0.74
CA GLU A 20 7.69 -12.86 0.44
C GLU A 20 6.33 -12.64 1.14
N GLU A 21 6.35 -12.25 2.42
CA GLU A 21 5.13 -11.92 3.17
C GLU A 21 4.40 -10.73 2.54
N GLY A 22 5.12 -9.68 2.12
CA GLY A 22 4.52 -8.50 1.49
C GLY A 22 3.95 -8.74 0.08
N ALA A 23 4.52 -9.67 -0.69
CA ALA A 23 4.07 -9.96 -2.06
C ALA A 23 2.79 -10.81 -2.11
N THR A 24 2.46 -11.53 -1.04
CA THR A 24 1.40 -12.55 -1.01
C THR A 24 0.04 -11.97 -1.38
N SER A 25 -0.37 -10.84 -0.80
CA SER A 25 -1.67 -10.22 -1.08
C SER A 25 -1.81 -9.72 -2.52
N THR A 26 -0.71 -9.21 -3.10
CA THR A 26 -0.69 -8.75 -4.50
C THR A 26 -0.83 -9.91 -5.46
N ILE A 27 -0.10 -11.01 -5.21
CA ILE A 27 -0.21 -12.23 -6.03
C ILE A 27 -1.63 -12.80 -5.91
N TYR A 28 -2.19 -12.88 -4.70
CA TYR A 28 -3.55 -13.35 -4.48
C TYR A 28 -4.57 -12.55 -5.29
N CYS A 29 -4.50 -11.22 -5.28
CA CYS A 29 -5.38 -10.36 -6.07
C CYS A 29 -5.21 -10.55 -7.59
N ALA A 30 -4.01 -10.89 -8.07
CA ALA A 30 -3.72 -11.03 -9.48
C ALA A 30 -4.15 -12.38 -10.07
N VAL A 31 -4.17 -13.45 -9.26
CA VAL A 31 -4.34 -14.83 -9.78
C VAL A 31 -5.50 -15.61 -9.19
N SER A 32 -6.08 -15.18 -8.06
CA SER A 32 -7.13 -15.96 -7.41
C SER A 32 -8.47 -15.84 -8.17
N GLU A 33 -9.04 -16.98 -8.56
CA GLU A 33 -10.36 -17.06 -9.18
C GLU A 33 -11.47 -16.56 -8.25
N GLU A 34 -11.28 -16.69 -6.93
CA GLU A 34 -12.25 -16.25 -5.91
C GLU A 34 -12.43 -14.73 -5.86
N VAL A 35 -11.40 -13.98 -6.31
CA VAL A 35 -11.42 -12.52 -6.33
C VAL A 35 -11.53 -11.94 -7.74
N ALA A 36 -11.63 -12.80 -8.76
CA ALA A 36 -11.72 -12.37 -10.16
C ALA A 36 -12.89 -11.41 -10.42
N ASP A 37 -14.02 -11.62 -9.74
CA ASP A 37 -15.22 -10.76 -9.86
C ASP A 37 -15.26 -9.62 -8.82
N ILE A 38 -14.25 -9.50 -7.95
CA ILE A 38 -14.22 -8.50 -6.89
C ILE A 38 -13.43 -7.27 -7.35
N THR A 39 -14.13 -6.15 -7.53
CA THR A 39 -13.51 -4.87 -7.92
C THR A 39 -13.73 -3.78 -6.87
N GLY A 40 -12.81 -2.80 -6.81
CA GLY A 40 -12.93 -1.62 -5.95
C GLY A 40 -12.82 -1.89 -4.44
N LYS A 41 -12.26 -3.03 -4.04
CA LYS A 41 -12.06 -3.41 -2.63
C LYS A 41 -10.58 -3.41 -2.24
N TYR A 42 -10.33 -3.41 -0.93
CA TYR A 42 -8.99 -3.42 -0.34
C TYR A 42 -8.74 -4.75 0.35
N PHE A 43 -7.53 -5.28 0.21
CA PHE A 43 -7.07 -6.48 0.91
C PHE A 43 -5.93 -6.13 1.87
N ASP A 44 -5.92 -6.74 3.06
CA ASP A 44 -4.80 -6.65 3.99
C ASP A 44 -3.68 -7.66 3.64
N SER A 45 -2.61 -7.66 4.41
CA SER A 45 -1.48 -8.59 4.25
C SER A 45 -1.89 -10.06 4.44
N ASP A 46 -3.02 -10.32 5.10
CA ASP A 46 -3.58 -11.66 5.33
C ASP A 46 -4.58 -12.07 4.22
N CYS A 47 -4.61 -11.33 3.11
CA CYS A 47 -5.51 -11.56 1.96
C CYS A 47 -7.00 -11.45 2.32
N ARG A 48 -7.36 -10.61 3.30
CA ARG A 48 -8.75 -10.40 3.72
C ARG A 48 -9.27 -9.06 3.27
N LEU A 49 -10.55 -9.02 2.92
CA LEU A 49 -11.25 -7.78 2.59
C LEU A 49 -11.31 -6.85 3.79
N VAL A 50 -10.80 -5.63 3.62
CA VAL A 50 -10.77 -4.61 4.66
C VAL A 50 -11.39 -3.31 4.18
N LEU A 51 -11.91 -2.53 5.13
CA LEU A 51 -12.40 -1.19 4.88
C LEU A 51 -11.20 -0.23 4.85
N PRO A 52 -11.03 0.58 3.78
CA PRO A 52 -9.96 1.57 3.73
C PRO A 52 -10.19 2.68 4.75
N CYS A 53 -9.13 3.47 5.00
CA CYS A 53 -9.20 4.59 5.94
C CYS A 53 -10.29 5.61 5.56
N ALA A 54 -10.74 6.43 6.51
CA ALA A 54 -11.84 7.37 6.27
C ALA A 54 -11.53 8.37 5.13
N ALA A 55 -10.29 8.84 5.05
CA ALA A 55 -9.86 9.76 3.99
C ALA A 55 -9.95 9.11 2.60
N ALA A 56 -9.58 7.83 2.47
CA ALA A 56 -9.68 7.09 1.21
C ALA A 56 -11.13 6.80 0.76
N ARG A 57 -12.13 7.11 1.60
CA ARG A 57 -13.56 6.98 1.29
C ARG A 57 -14.24 8.32 1.02
N ASP A 58 -13.49 9.43 1.08
CA ASP A 58 -14.04 10.76 0.80
C ASP A 58 -14.00 11.03 -0.71
N PRO A 59 -15.16 11.09 -1.39
CA PRO A 59 -15.21 11.33 -2.84
C PRO A 59 -14.72 12.73 -3.23
N GLY A 60 -14.78 13.69 -2.30
CA GLY A 60 -14.24 15.02 -2.51
C GLY A 60 -12.71 15.04 -2.49
N LEU A 61 -12.09 14.17 -1.68
CA LEU A 61 -10.64 14.01 -1.65
C LEU A 61 -10.13 13.20 -2.85
N GLU A 62 -10.86 12.15 -3.24
CA GLU A 62 -10.56 11.35 -4.43
C GLU A 62 -10.40 12.22 -5.69
N ARG A 63 -11.39 13.07 -5.98
CA ARG A 63 -11.34 13.96 -7.15
C ARG A 63 -10.17 14.93 -7.09
N LYS A 64 -9.94 15.57 -5.93
CA LYS A 64 -8.82 16.52 -5.77
C LYS A 64 -7.46 15.84 -5.95
N LEU A 65 -7.32 14.61 -5.45
CA LEU A 65 -6.11 13.82 -5.61
C LEU A 65 -5.85 13.50 -7.08
N TRP A 66 -6.89 13.13 -7.83
CA TRP A 66 -6.78 12.85 -9.26
C TRP A 66 -6.40 14.10 -10.06
N GLU A 67 -7.11 15.21 -9.88
CA GLU A 67 -6.83 16.50 -10.53
C GLU A 67 -5.39 16.97 -10.30
N GLU A 68 -4.91 16.85 -9.06
CA GLU A 68 -3.54 17.22 -8.69
C GLU A 68 -2.50 16.25 -9.29
N SER A 69 -2.82 14.95 -9.35
CA SER A 69 -1.96 13.94 -9.98
C SER A 69 -1.82 14.19 -11.48
N GLU A 70 -2.91 14.53 -12.17
CA GLU A 70 -2.88 14.92 -13.60
C GLU A 70 -2.05 16.19 -13.81
N ARG A 71 -2.19 17.19 -12.93
CA ARG A 71 -1.40 18.43 -12.97
C ARG A 71 0.09 18.17 -12.78
N LEU A 72 0.46 17.28 -11.85
CA LEU A 72 1.86 16.95 -11.56
C LEU A 72 2.52 16.09 -12.65
N THR A 73 1.76 15.18 -13.26
CA THR A 73 2.26 14.30 -14.32
C THR A 73 2.19 14.91 -15.71
N GLY A 74 1.51 16.06 -15.86
CA GLY A 74 1.28 16.70 -17.15
C GLY A 74 0.35 15.90 -18.07
N LEU A 75 -0.37 14.92 -17.53
CA LEU A 75 -1.29 14.04 -18.26
C LEU A 75 -2.70 14.64 -18.43
N THR A 76 -2.86 15.95 -18.19
CA THR A 76 -4.15 16.66 -18.34
C THR A 76 -4.72 16.48 -19.74
N GLU A 77 -5.72 15.60 -19.89
CA GLU A 77 -6.64 15.30 -21.02
C GLU A 77 -6.26 15.69 -22.48
N SER A 78 -4.99 15.91 -22.81
CA SER A 78 -4.50 16.27 -24.15
C SER A 78 -4.07 15.03 -24.95
N GLY A 79 -4.33 13.83 -24.45
CA GLY A 79 -3.82 12.58 -25.04
C GLY A 79 -4.74 11.38 -24.88
N ARG A 80 -6.07 11.57 -24.94
CA ARG A 80 -6.98 10.44 -25.20
C ARG A 80 -6.86 10.06 -26.68
N MET A 81 -5.88 9.22 -27.00
CA MET A 81 -5.84 8.45 -28.26
C MET A 81 -6.96 7.43 -28.29
#